data_AF-A0A1A7YF05-F1
#
_entry.id   AF-A0A1A7YF05-F1
#
_cell.length_a   1.000
_cell.length_b   1.000
_cell.length_c   1.000
_cell.angle_alpha   90.00
_cell.angle_beta   90.00
_cell.angle_gamma   90.00
#
_symmetry.space_group_name_H-M   'P 1'
#
loop_
_entity.id
_entity.type
_entity.pdbx_description
1 polymer ?
#
loop_
_entity_poly.entity_id
_entity_poly.type
_entity_poly.pdbx_seq_one_letter_code
_entity_poly.pdbx_strand_id
1 'polypeptide(L)'
;MAPLKFSANISWLFSELPDFSQRMTAAAAAGFRAVEAAWLYDSDLPELQRAREAAGVEVVLINTPPGDIKAGDLGLAAVPGREGDFRRGLDQTLQYAKALNCKMIHLMAGRVPVDSHRHLVAKEMEAVFVQNLKYAADILSKEGITGLIEPINTRITDPRYFLDSPHQAAAILERVGKPNIKLQMDVFHWQIMDGNLTQNMHKYFPLIGESI
;
A
#
# COMPACT_ATOMS: atom_id res chain seq x y z
N MET A 1 23.58 13.49 10.97
CA MET A 1 22.49 12.59 10.55
C MET A 1 21.72 13.29 9.45
N ALA A 2 21.31 12.58 8.39
CA ALA A 2 20.36 13.14 7.44
C ALA A 2 19.02 13.38 8.16
N PRO A 3 18.31 14.50 7.90
CA PRO A 3 17.02 14.75 8.51
C PRO A 3 15.99 13.73 8.02
N LEU A 4 15.01 13.41 8.88
CA LEU A 4 13.84 12.62 8.48
C LEU A 4 13.05 13.38 7.42
N LYS A 5 12.54 12.63 6.45
CA LYS A 5 11.63 13.14 5.41
C LYS A 5 10.24 12.64 5.74
N PHE A 6 9.26 13.53 5.73
CA PHE A 6 7.87 13.21 6.01
C PHE A 6 7.02 13.42 4.74
N SER A 7 6.12 12.48 4.48
CA SER A 7 5.00 12.62 3.56
C SER A 7 3.75 13.01 4.35
N ALA A 8 2.85 13.78 3.73
CA ALA A 8 1.49 13.94 4.23
C ALA A 8 0.58 12.90 3.59
N ASN A 9 -0.11 12.09 4.39
CA ASN A 9 -1.16 11.22 3.88
C ASN A 9 -2.43 12.04 3.61
N ILE A 10 -2.63 12.45 2.35
CA ILE A 10 -3.74 13.32 1.93
C ILE A 10 -5.08 12.57 1.82
N SER A 11 -5.11 11.26 2.11
CA SER A 11 -6.39 10.55 2.32
C SER A 11 -6.97 10.82 3.71
N TRP A 12 -6.12 11.08 4.69
CA TRP A 12 -6.51 11.29 6.08
C TRP A 12 -6.34 12.73 6.55
N LEU A 13 -5.33 13.44 6.04
CA LEU A 13 -5.08 14.85 6.28
C LEU A 13 -5.73 15.72 5.20
N PHE A 14 -6.02 16.98 5.57
CA PHE A 14 -6.63 17.97 4.68
C PHE A 14 -8.01 17.54 4.17
N SER A 15 -8.76 16.76 4.96
CA SER A 15 -10.05 16.19 4.58
C SER A 15 -11.19 17.21 4.57
N GLU A 16 -10.91 18.44 5.01
CA GLU A 16 -11.79 19.60 4.86
C GLU A 16 -11.92 20.03 3.39
N LEU A 17 -10.93 19.65 2.55
CA LEU A 17 -10.95 19.85 1.11
C LEU A 17 -11.45 18.57 0.42
N PRO A 18 -12.42 18.66 -0.51
CA PRO A 18 -13.01 17.47 -1.13
C PRO A 18 -12.04 16.78 -2.10
N ASP A 19 -11.26 17.56 -2.85
CA ASP A 19 -10.47 17.06 -3.98
C ASP A 19 -9.00 16.82 -3.59
N PHE A 20 -8.45 15.68 -4.00
CA PHE A 20 -7.04 15.35 -3.75
C PHE A 20 -6.07 16.38 -4.35
N SER A 21 -6.42 17.02 -5.47
CA SER A 21 -5.66 18.10 -6.08
C SER A 21 -5.47 19.27 -5.11
N GLN A 22 -6.54 19.71 -4.45
CA GLN A 22 -6.51 20.77 -3.45
C GLN A 22 -5.73 20.35 -2.21
N ARG A 23 -5.85 19.09 -1.79
CA ARG A 23 -5.09 18.55 -0.64
C ARG A 23 -3.58 18.52 -0.90
N MET A 24 -3.13 18.26 -2.13
CA MET A 24 -1.72 18.36 -2.50
C MET A 24 -1.19 19.80 -2.31
N THR A 25 -1.96 20.80 -2.73
CA THR A 25 -1.61 22.21 -2.51
C THR A 25 -1.59 22.57 -1.03
N ALA A 26 -2.56 22.10 -0.25
CA ALA A 26 -2.60 22.32 1.19
C ALA A 26 -1.41 21.70 1.92
N ALA A 27 -1.03 20.46 1.55
CA ALA A 27 0.16 19.81 2.09
C ALA A 27 1.44 20.61 1.80
N ALA A 28 1.60 21.10 0.56
CA ALA A 28 2.72 21.96 0.19
C ALA A 28 2.77 23.25 1.01
N ALA A 29 1.61 23.91 1.18
CA ALA A 29 1.49 25.12 2.00
C ALA A 29 1.81 24.88 3.48
N ALA A 30 1.54 23.67 3.99
CA ALA A 30 1.92 23.23 5.34
C ALA A 30 3.41 22.84 5.46
N GLY A 31 4.18 22.90 4.37
CA GLY A 31 5.62 22.63 4.34
C GLY A 31 6.02 21.20 3.99
N PHE A 32 5.06 20.33 3.65
CA PHE A 32 5.37 19.00 3.15
C PHE A 32 5.93 19.08 1.72
N ARG A 33 6.93 18.24 1.44
CA ARG A 33 7.52 18.09 0.10
C ARG A 33 7.06 16.81 -0.60
N ALA A 34 6.40 15.93 0.14
CA ALA A 34 5.92 14.64 -0.31
C ALA A 34 4.50 14.41 0.21
N VAL A 35 3.71 13.69 -0.57
CA VAL A 35 2.36 13.25 -0.23
C VAL A 35 2.19 11.78 -0.58
N GLU A 36 1.30 11.12 0.15
CA GLU A 36 0.83 9.77 -0.15
C GLU A 36 -0.70 9.75 -0.10
N ALA A 37 -1.31 8.80 -0.80
CA ALA A 37 -2.75 8.64 -0.80
C ALA A 37 -3.14 7.17 -0.92
N ALA A 38 -4.23 6.75 -0.27
CA ALA A 38 -4.74 5.40 -0.42
C ALA A 38 -5.21 5.16 -1.86
N TRP A 39 -6.28 5.84 -2.30
CA TRP A 39 -6.88 5.60 -3.61
C TRP A 39 -7.23 6.92 -4.29
N LEU A 40 -6.73 7.11 -5.51
CA LEU A 40 -6.91 8.33 -6.32
C LEU A 40 -7.83 8.11 -7.53
N TYR A 41 -8.40 6.92 -7.67
CA TYR A 41 -8.96 6.43 -8.93
C TYR A 41 -10.24 7.11 -9.42
N ASP A 42 -10.93 7.80 -8.52
CA ASP A 42 -12.12 8.60 -8.82
C ASP A 42 -11.77 10.06 -9.19
N SER A 43 -10.49 10.44 -9.11
CA SER A 43 -10.01 11.80 -9.43
C SER A 43 -9.60 11.92 -10.90
N ASP A 44 -9.71 13.12 -11.47
CA ASP A 44 -9.20 13.39 -12.81
C ASP A 44 -7.67 13.36 -12.82
N LEU A 45 -7.08 12.40 -13.54
CA LEU A 45 -5.64 12.20 -13.57
C LEU A 45 -4.86 13.42 -14.12
N PRO A 46 -5.29 14.07 -15.23
CA PRO A 46 -4.69 15.33 -15.67
C PRO A 46 -4.73 16.44 -14.62
N GLU A 47 -5.82 16.56 -13.85
CA GLU A 47 -5.91 17.52 -12.75
C GLU A 47 -4.90 17.21 -11.64
N LEU A 48 -4.80 15.95 -11.21
CA LEU A 48 -3.80 15.54 -10.21
C LEU A 48 -2.37 15.85 -10.67
N GLN A 49 -2.06 15.62 -11.95
CA GLN A 49 -0.75 15.96 -12.52
C GLN A 49 -0.46 17.46 -12.42
N ARG A 50 -1.40 18.30 -12.88
CA ARG A 50 -1.28 19.76 -12.79
C ARG A 50 -1.10 20.22 -11.35
N ALA A 51 -1.90 19.68 -10.42
CA ALA A 51 -1.85 20.05 -9.01
C ALA A 51 -0.50 19.66 -8.37
N ARG A 52 -0.02 18.45 -8.64
CA ARG A 52 1.30 17.97 -8.19
C ARG A 52 2.42 18.88 -8.69
N GLU A 53 2.42 19.23 -9.96
CA GLU A 53 3.44 20.09 -10.59
C GLU A 53 3.39 21.52 -10.04
N ALA A 54 2.20 22.11 -9.91
CA ALA A 54 2.03 23.45 -9.38
C ALA A 54 2.39 23.54 -7.89
N ALA A 55 2.05 22.51 -7.10
CA ALA A 55 2.39 22.44 -5.68
C ALA A 55 3.86 22.07 -5.43
N GLY A 56 4.54 21.48 -6.42
CA GLY A 56 5.94 21.04 -6.30
C GLY A 56 6.14 19.90 -5.31
N VAL A 57 5.13 19.04 -5.12
CA VAL A 57 5.18 17.89 -4.19
C VAL A 57 5.45 16.58 -4.92
N GLU A 58 6.18 15.69 -4.27
CA GLU A 58 6.36 14.30 -4.73
C GLU A 58 5.18 13.44 -4.28
N VAL A 59 4.62 12.60 -5.16
CA VAL A 59 3.68 11.55 -4.74
C VAL A 59 4.49 10.29 -4.45
N VAL A 60 4.65 9.93 -3.19
CA VAL A 60 5.59 8.86 -2.79
C VAL A 60 4.94 7.48 -2.79
N LEU A 61 3.67 7.38 -2.43
CA LEU A 61 2.97 6.11 -2.28
C LEU A 61 1.48 6.22 -2.68
N ILE A 62 1.00 5.21 -3.42
CA ILE A 62 -0.42 4.95 -3.66
C ILE A 62 -0.77 3.47 -3.46
N ASN A 63 -2.02 3.14 -3.17
CA ASN A 63 -2.44 1.75 -2.99
C ASN A 63 -3.16 1.23 -4.24
N THR A 64 -3.02 -0.05 -4.56
CA THR A 64 -3.89 -0.71 -5.55
C THR A 64 -5.38 -0.53 -5.20
N PRO A 65 -6.30 -0.53 -6.18
CA PRO A 65 -7.73 -0.39 -5.92
C PRO A 65 -8.23 -1.38 -4.86
N PRO A 66 -9.16 -0.94 -3.99
CA PRO A 66 -9.63 -1.77 -2.91
C PRO A 66 -10.57 -2.89 -3.36
N GLY A 67 -11.01 -2.90 -4.62
CA GLY A 67 -12.11 -3.74 -5.08
C GLY A 67 -13.47 -3.09 -4.77
N ASP A 68 -14.51 -3.90 -4.59
CA ASP A 68 -15.82 -3.40 -4.18
C ASP A 68 -15.91 -3.27 -2.65
N ILE A 69 -15.67 -2.06 -2.14
CA ILE A 69 -15.77 -1.75 -0.71
C ILE A 69 -17.16 -2.08 -0.16
N LYS A 70 -18.23 -1.89 -0.95
CA LYS A 70 -19.62 -2.16 -0.51
C LYS A 70 -19.87 -3.66 -0.39
N ALA A 71 -19.26 -4.46 -1.27
CA ALA A 71 -19.24 -5.92 -1.14
C ALA A 71 -18.27 -6.42 -0.05
N GLY A 72 -17.49 -5.51 0.54
CA GLY A 72 -16.59 -5.81 1.65
C GLY A 72 -15.16 -6.12 1.24
N ASP A 73 -14.74 -5.80 0.02
CA ASP A 73 -13.33 -5.89 -0.40
C ASP A 73 -12.48 -4.81 0.30
N LEU A 74 -11.17 -5.07 0.45
CA LEU A 74 -10.16 -4.10 0.88
C LEU A 74 -8.78 -4.54 0.35
N GLY A 75 -8.68 -4.59 -0.97
CA GLY A 75 -7.58 -5.23 -1.69
C GLY A 75 -7.95 -6.63 -2.15
N LEU A 76 -7.26 -7.09 -3.19
CA LEU A 76 -7.57 -8.32 -3.90
C LEU A 76 -6.36 -9.23 -4.12
N ALA A 77 -5.15 -8.81 -3.69
CA ALA A 77 -3.91 -9.50 -4.06
C ALA A 77 -3.82 -10.92 -3.49
N ALA A 78 -4.45 -11.20 -2.35
CA ALA A 78 -4.48 -12.48 -1.67
C ALA A 78 -5.83 -13.21 -1.79
N VAL A 79 -6.78 -12.69 -2.58
CA VAL A 79 -8.16 -13.21 -2.63
C VAL A 79 -8.28 -14.27 -3.74
N PRO A 80 -8.51 -15.55 -3.41
CA PRO A 80 -8.61 -16.62 -4.42
C PRO A 80 -9.73 -16.37 -5.43
N GLY A 81 -9.44 -16.61 -6.71
CA GLY A 81 -10.39 -16.38 -7.80
C GLY A 81 -10.54 -14.92 -8.23
N ARG A 82 -9.85 -13.98 -7.58
CA ARG A 82 -9.84 -12.53 -7.92
C ARG A 82 -8.51 -12.08 -8.52
N GLU A 83 -7.65 -13.00 -8.95
CA GLU A 83 -6.32 -12.71 -9.51
C GLU A 83 -6.42 -11.82 -10.76
N GLY A 84 -7.39 -12.11 -11.63
CA GLY A 84 -7.65 -11.29 -12.82
C GLY A 84 -8.05 -9.85 -12.47
N ASP A 85 -8.78 -9.66 -11.37
CA ASP A 85 -9.24 -8.34 -10.91
C ASP A 85 -8.09 -7.56 -10.27
N PHE A 86 -7.26 -8.23 -9.47
CA PHE A 86 -6.01 -7.67 -8.95
C PHE A 86 -5.12 -7.17 -10.09
N ARG A 87 -4.92 -7.96 -11.16
CA ARG A 87 -4.08 -7.56 -12.29
C ARG A 87 -4.61 -6.32 -13.02
N ARG A 88 -5.92 -6.26 -13.27
CA ARG A 88 -6.54 -5.06 -13.86
C ARG A 88 -6.40 -3.83 -12.95
N GLY A 89 -6.56 -4.03 -11.64
CA GLY A 89 -6.34 -2.96 -10.66
C GLY A 89 -4.87 -2.49 -10.63
N LEU A 90 -3.91 -3.40 -10.75
CA LEU A 90 -2.49 -3.07 -10.86
C LEU A 90 -2.19 -2.26 -12.13
N ASP A 91 -2.77 -2.64 -13.28
CA ASP A 91 -2.61 -1.89 -14.53
C ASP A 91 -3.14 -0.45 -14.40
N GLN A 92 -4.31 -0.27 -13.78
CA GLN A 92 -4.86 1.06 -13.47
C GLN A 92 -3.94 1.83 -12.53
N THR A 93 -3.44 1.18 -11.47
CA THR A 93 -2.49 1.80 -10.52
C THR A 93 -1.24 2.29 -11.23
N LEU A 94 -0.72 1.49 -12.17
CA LEU A 94 0.48 1.82 -12.93
C LEU A 94 0.28 3.06 -13.83
N GLN A 95 -0.91 3.23 -14.41
CA GLN A 95 -1.24 4.45 -15.16
C GLN A 95 -1.13 5.70 -14.28
N TYR A 96 -1.72 5.65 -13.08
CA TYR A 96 -1.64 6.73 -12.11
C TYR A 96 -0.22 6.95 -11.60
N ALA A 97 0.50 5.89 -11.25
CA ALA A 97 1.86 5.97 -10.75
C ALA A 97 2.80 6.61 -11.78
N LYS A 98 2.69 6.23 -13.05
CA LYS A 98 3.49 6.83 -14.13
C LYS A 98 3.17 8.30 -14.34
N ALA A 99 1.88 8.64 -14.40
CA ALA A 99 1.42 10.02 -14.57
C ALA A 99 1.88 10.93 -13.42
N LEU A 100 1.86 10.44 -12.18
CA LEU A 100 2.24 11.19 -10.98
C LEU A 100 3.73 11.05 -10.62
N ASN A 101 4.50 10.29 -11.40
CA ASN A 101 5.88 9.87 -11.11
C ASN A 101 6.05 9.23 -9.72
N CYS A 102 5.04 8.49 -9.25
CA CYS A 102 5.07 7.75 -8.00
C CYS A 102 5.93 6.49 -8.14
N LYS A 103 6.78 6.23 -7.14
CA LYS A 103 7.78 5.14 -7.17
C LYS A 103 7.46 3.97 -6.26
N MET A 104 6.41 4.08 -5.45
CA MET A 104 5.98 3.00 -4.56
C MET A 104 4.49 2.76 -4.67
N ILE A 105 4.11 1.48 -4.70
CA ILE A 105 2.72 1.06 -4.74
C ILE A 105 2.48 0.03 -3.63
N HIS A 106 1.54 0.30 -2.73
CA HIS A 106 1.06 -0.71 -1.78
C HIS A 106 0.09 -1.66 -2.48
N LEU A 107 0.48 -2.94 -2.54
CA LEU A 107 -0.29 -4.06 -3.10
C LEU A 107 -1.20 -4.63 -2.00
N MET A 108 -2.42 -4.09 -1.90
CA MET A 108 -3.35 -4.42 -0.82
C MET A 108 -3.75 -5.90 -0.84
N ALA A 109 -3.54 -6.58 0.28
CA ALA A 109 -3.71 -8.03 0.39
C ALA A 109 -5.17 -8.46 0.22
N GLY A 110 -6.09 -7.76 0.89
CA GLY A 110 -7.49 -8.15 0.96
C GLY A 110 -7.88 -8.78 2.28
N ARG A 111 -9.16 -9.13 2.38
CA ARG A 111 -9.79 -9.65 3.60
C ARG A 111 -10.01 -11.16 3.50
N VAL A 112 -9.94 -11.81 4.64
CA VAL A 112 -10.49 -13.16 4.86
C VAL A 112 -12.00 -13.11 4.57
N PRO A 113 -12.56 -14.05 3.77
CA PRO A 113 -13.99 -14.09 3.46
C PRO A 113 -14.85 -14.14 4.72
N VAL A 114 -16.03 -13.49 4.67
CA VAL A 114 -16.94 -13.35 5.83
C VAL A 114 -17.32 -14.71 6.42
N ASP A 115 -17.65 -15.67 5.55
CA ASP A 115 -18.15 -16.99 5.94
C ASP A 115 -17.02 -18.03 6.10
N SER A 116 -15.80 -17.57 6.36
CA SER A 116 -14.62 -18.44 6.49
C SER A 116 -13.81 -18.09 7.72
N HIS A 117 -13.17 -19.11 8.29
CA HIS A 117 -12.19 -18.91 9.35
C HIS A 117 -10.79 -18.76 8.75
N ARG A 118 -10.01 -17.80 9.26
CA ARG A 118 -8.63 -17.50 8.81
C ARG A 118 -7.80 -18.76 8.62
N HIS A 119 -7.81 -19.68 9.59
CA HIS A 119 -6.99 -20.89 9.55
C HIS A 119 -7.35 -21.85 8.40
N LEU A 120 -8.59 -21.82 7.90
CA LEU A 120 -9.05 -22.69 6.81
C LEU A 120 -8.56 -22.17 5.45
N VAL A 121 -8.51 -20.85 5.28
CA VAL A 121 -8.22 -20.21 3.98
C VAL A 121 -6.81 -19.64 3.88
N ALA A 122 -6.09 -19.49 5.00
CA ALA A 122 -4.80 -18.80 5.04
C ALA A 122 -3.78 -19.36 4.03
N LYS A 123 -3.69 -20.68 3.90
CA LYS A 123 -2.74 -21.32 2.97
C LYS A 123 -3.05 -21.02 1.51
N GLU A 124 -4.33 -21.01 1.15
CA GLU A 124 -4.78 -20.70 -0.21
C GLU A 124 -4.55 -19.22 -0.51
N MET A 125 -4.97 -18.34 0.39
CA MET A 125 -4.75 -16.89 0.28
C MET A 125 -3.26 -16.55 0.17
N GLU A 126 -2.39 -17.19 0.97
CA GLU A 126 -0.94 -16.99 0.90
C GLU A 126 -0.37 -17.46 -0.45
N ALA A 127 -0.84 -18.59 -0.99
CA ALA A 127 -0.41 -19.07 -2.29
C ALA A 127 -0.78 -18.09 -3.41
N VAL A 128 -2.02 -17.58 -3.39
CA VAL A 128 -2.50 -16.56 -4.33
C VAL A 128 -1.71 -15.26 -4.18
N PHE A 129 -1.47 -14.82 -2.94
CA PHE A 129 -0.73 -13.60 -2.67
C PHE A 129 0.70 -13.67 -3.20
N VAL A 130 1.42 -14.76 -2.91
CA VAL A 130 2.79 -14.95 -3.44
C VAL A 130 2.81 -14.95 -4.96
N GLN A 131 1.83 -15.58 -5.63
CA GLN A 131 1.74 -15.58 -7.09
C GLN A 131 1.49 -14.16 -7.65
N ASN A 132 0.55 -13.43 -7.07
CA ASN A 132 0.22 -12.07 -7.49
C ASN A 132 1.34 -11.08 -7.19
N LEU A 133 2.06 -11.22 -6.09
CA LEU A 133 3.24 -10.40 -5.77
C LEU A 133 4.40 -10.68 -6.73
N LYS A 134 4.63 -11.94 -7.13
CA LYS A 134 5.63 -12.27 -8.17
C LYS A 134 5.27 -11.65 -9.51
N TYR A 135 3.99 -11.75 -9.90
CA TYR A 135 3.49 -11.08 -11.10
C TYR A 135 3.69 -9.57 -11.03
N ALA A 136 3.28 -8.93 -9.93
CA ALA A 136 3.43 -7.51 -9.72
C ALA A 136 4.91 -7.09 -9.78
N ALA A 137 5.81 -7.85 -9.16
CA ALA A 137 7.25 -7.59 -9.19
C ALA A 137 7.80 -7.49 -10.62
N ASP A 138 7.40 -8.41 -11.50
CA ASP A 138 7.86 -8.45 -12.90
C ASP A 138 7.32 -7.28 -13.73
N ILE A 139 6.14 -6.76 -13.40
CA ILE A 139 5.57 -5.57 -14.05
C ILE A 139 6.23 -4.30 -13.51
N LEU A 140 6.26 -4.15 -12.19
CA LEU A 140 6.75 -2.93 -11.53
C LEU A 140 8.25 -2.70 -11.76
N SER A 141 9.05 -3.77 -11.85
CA SER A 141 10.49 -3.67 -12.12
C SER A 141 10.82 -3.02 -13.46
N LYS A 142 9.98 -3.23 -14.49
CA LYS A 142 10.15 -2.61 -15.83
C LYS A 142 10.00 -1.09 -15.79
N GLU A 143 9.30 -0.58 -14.78
CA GLU A 143 8.93 0.82 -14.62
C GLU A 143 9.74 1.48 -13.48
N GLY A 144 10.65 0.74 -12.84
CA GLY A 144 11.44 1.21 -11.71
C GLY A 144 10.61 1.52 -10.47
N ILE A 145 9.49 0.81 -10.28
CA ILE A 145 8.58 0.98 -9.15
C ILE A 145 8.80 -0.15 -8.13
N THR A 146 8.74 0.19 -6.86
CA THR A 146 8.77 -0.76 -5.73
C THR A 146 7.34 -1.10 -5.31
N GLY A 147 7.01 -2.38 -5.26
CA GLY A 147 5.78 -2.84 -4.62
C GLY A 147 5.98 -2.96 -3.11
N LEU A 148 4.98 -2.57 -2.34
CA LEU A 148 4.97 -2.68 -0.89
C LEU A 148 3.84 -3.61 -0.44
N ILE A 149 4.07 -4.36 0.64
CA ILE A 149 3.02 -5.04 1.40
C ILE A 149 2.99 -4.50 2.82
N GLU A 150 1.79 -4.23 3.32
CA GLU A 150 1.60 -3.62 4.63
C GLU A 150 0.80 -4.54 5.55
N PRO A 151 1.36 -4.96 6.68
CA PRO A 151 0.60 -5.59 7.75
C PRO A 151 -0.38 -4.59 8.38
N ILE A 152 -1.69 -4.89 8.34
CA ILE A 152 -2.74 -4.06 8.96
C ILE A 152 -3.25 -4.74 10.23
N ASN A 153 -3.44 -3.98 11.31
CA ASN A 153 -3.90 -4.56 12.56
C ASN A 153 -5.35 -5.09 12.46
N THR A 154 -5.57 -6.25 13.07
CA THR A 154 -6.90 -6.91 13.12
C THR A 154 -7.68 -6.62 14.40
N ARG A 155 -7.10 -5.83 15.32
CA ARG A 155 -7.77 -5.49 16.59
C ARG A 155 -8.72 -4.31 16.45
N ILE A 156 -8.35 -3.29 15.68
CA ILE A 156 -9.14 -2.05 15.58
C ILE A 156 -9.32 -1.55 14.14
N THR A 157 -8.35 -1.75 13.25
CA THR A 157 -8.45 -1.26 11.87
C THR A 157 -9.30 -2.18 11.03
N ASP A 158 -8.95 -3.47 10.93
CA ASP A 158 -9.73 -4.41 10.15
C ASP A 158 -9.60 -5.86 10.64
N PRO A 159 -10.61 -6.39 11.35
CA PRO A 159 -10.57 -7.75 11.90
C PRO A 159 -10.36 -8.88 10.89
N ARG A 160 -10.61 -8.62 9.60
CA ARG A 160 -10.53 -9.62 8.53
C ARG A 160 -9.29 -9.47 7.67
N TYR A 161 -8.48 -8.43 7.80
CA TYR A 161 -7.37 -8.20 6.87
C TYR A 161 -6.33 -9.31 6.90
N PHE A 162 -5.97 -9.85 5.72
CA PHE A 162 -5.20 -11.09 5.62
C PHE A 162 -3.77 -10.98 6.17
N LEU A 163 -3.07 -9.89 5.84
CA LEU A 163 -1.69 -9.67 6.25
C LEU A 163 -1.66 -8.83 7.54
N ASP A 164 -1.37 -9.43 8.69
CA ASP A 164 -1.61 -8.77 9.99
C ASP A 164 -0.39 -8.68 10.92
N SER A 165 0.76 -9.22 10.49
CA SER A 165 2.01 -9.11 11.26
C SER A 165 3.25 -8.93 10.36
N PRO A 166 4.31 -8.27 10.88
CA PRO A 166 5.59 -8.19 10.17
C PRO A 166 6.23 -9.57 9.97
N HIS A 167 5.95 -10.53 10.85
CA HIS A 167 6.44 -11.89 10.74
C HIS A 167 5.85 -12.62 9.52
N GLN A 168 4.53 -12.54 9.34
CA GLN A 168 3.84 -13.09 8.19
C GLN A 168 4.33 -12.42 6.90
N ALA A 169 4.47 -11.09 6.90
CA ALA A 169 4.96 -10.36 5.73
C ALA A 169 6.39 -10.77 5.36
N ALA A 170 7.29 -10.92 6.33
CA ALA A 170 8.65 -11.37 6.07
C ALA A 170 8.70 -12.77 5.44
N ALA A 171 7.90 -13.72 5.93
CA ALA A 171 7.79 -15.06 5.33
C ALA A 171 7.25 -15.01 3.89
N ILE A 172 6.25 -14.16 3.62
CA ILE A 172 5.73 -13.96 2.27
C ILE A 172 6.80 -13.35 1.35
N LEU A 173 7.52 -12.31 1.79
CA LEU A 173 8.59 -11.67 1.00
C LEU A 173 9.70 -12.65 0.65
N GLU A 174 10.09 -13.53 1.58
CA GLU A 174 11.05 -14.61 1.32
C GLU A 174 10.55 -15.55 0.21
N ARG A 175 9.28 -15.99 0.28
CA ARG A 175 8.67 -16.85 -0.75
C ARG A 175 8.50 -16.15 -2.11
N VAL A 176 8.28 -14.85 -2.10
CA VAL A 176 8.22 -14.01 -3.31
C VAL A 176 9.59 -13.93 -3.97
N GLY A 177 10.66 -13.72 -3.19
CA GLY A 177 12.04 -13.75 -3.68
C GLY A 177 12.37 -12.67 -4.71
N LYS A 178 11.69 -11.51 -4.64
CA LYS A 178 11.87 -10.38 -5.57
C LYS A 178 12.30 -9.14 -4.80
N PRO A 179 13.45 -8.51 -5.12
CA PRO A 179 14.01 -7.41 -4.34
C PRO A 179 13.23 -6.09 -4.45
N ASN A 180 12.36 -5.97 -5.46
CA ASN A 180 11.49 -4.81 -5.66
C ASN A 180 10.10 -4.97 -5.02
N ILE A 181 9.88 -6.02 -4.24
CA ILE A 181 8.74 -6.13 -3.33
C ILE A 181 9.28 -6.03 -1.90
N LYS A 182 8.77 -5.05 -1.14
CA LYS A 182 9.28 -4.70 0.18
C LYS A 182 8.16 -4.58 1.21
N LEU A 183 8.57 -4.46 2.47
CA LEU A 183 7.69 -4.25 3.61
C LEU A 183 7.41 -2.76 3.79
N GLN A 184 6.13 -2.40 3.92
CA GLN A 184 5.72 -1.10 4.46
C GLN A 184 5.55 -1.24 5.97
N MET A 185 6.29 -0.44 6.72
CA MET A 185 6.24 -0.44 8.18
C MET A 185 5.38 0.73 8.65
N ASP A 186 4.12 0.46 8.95
CA ASP A 186 3.29 1.37 9.75
C ASP A 186 3.47 1.04 11.23
N VAL A 187 4.01 2.00 11.99
CA VAL A 187 4.32 1.80 13.41
C VAL A 187 3.05 1.61 14.25
N PHE A 188 1.93 2.22 13.86
CA PHE A 188 0.65 2.09 14.54
C PHE A 188 0.13 0.65 14.45
N HIS A 189 0.17 0.01 13.27
CA HIS A 189 -0.24 -1.38 13.11
C HIS A 189 0.67 -2.34 13.88
N TRP A 190 1.99 -2.14 13.81
CA TRP A 190 2.95 -3.00 14.48
C TRP A 190 2.82 -2.92 16.01
N GLN A 191 2.64 -1.71 16.54
CA GLN A 191 2.47 -1.51 17.98
C GLN A 191 1.22 -2.22 18.52
N ILE A 192 0.13 -2.18 17.77
CA ILE A 192 -1.14 -2.80 18.18
C ILE A 192 -1.07 -4.32 18.14
N MET A 193 -0.46 -4.90 17.11
CA MET A 193 -0.46 -6.35 16.92
C MET A 193 0.63 -7.05 17.71
N ASP A 194 1.86 -6.54 17.63
CA ASP A 194 3.06 -7.27 18.02
C ASP A 194 3.91 -6.52 19.07
N GLY A 195 3.86 -5.18 19.07
CA GLY A 195 4.69 -4.35 19.93
C GLY A 195 6.18 -4.57 19.64
N ASN A 196 7.01 -4.54 20.69
CA ASN A 196 8.45 -4.80 20.63
C ASN A 196 9.17 -4.05 19.48
N LEU A 197 8.75 -2.79 19.26
CA LEU A 197 9.05 -2.04 18.05
C LEU A 197 10.54 -1.97 17.75
N THR A 198 11.38 -1.63 18.74
CA THR A 198 12.83 -1.53 18.54
C THR A 198 13.44 -2.81 17.99
N GLN A 199 13.08 -3.97 18.55
CA GLN A 199 13.64 -5.25 18.12
C GLN A 199 13.09 -5.67 16.75
N ASN A 200 11.79 -5.46 16.52
CA ASN A 200 11.16 -5.74 15.24
C ASN A 200 11.71 -4.85 14.12
N MET A 201 11.91 -3.55 14.40
CA MET A 201 12.56 -2.62 13.48
C MET A 201 13.97 -3.10 13.14
N HIS A 202 14.81 -3.46 14.12
CA HIS A 202 16.14 -4.01 13.84
C HIS A 202 16.11 -5.28 13.01
N LYS A 203 15.21 -6.21 13.33
CA LYS A 203 15.08 -7.50 12.64
C LYS A 203 14.63 -7.34 11.19
N TYR A 204 13.67 -6.46 10.94
CA TYR A 204 13.02 -6.31 9.63
C TYR A 204 13.54 -5.14 8.81
N PHE A 205 14.44 -4.31 9.35
CA PHE A 205 15.04 -3.17 8.64
C PHE A 205 15.48 -3.47 7.20
N PRO A 206 16.15 -4.61 6.90
CA PRO A 206 16.59 -4.91 5.53
C PRO A 206 15.44 -5.12 4.53
N LEU A 207 14.23 -5.43 5.01
CA LEU A 207 13.04 -5.67 4.20
C LEU A 207 12.21 -4.40 3.97
N ILE A 208 12.42 -3.36 4.77
CA ILE A 208 11.59 -2.15 4.74
C ILE A 208 11.88 -1.33 3.48
N GLY A 209 10.81 -0.98 2.76
CA GLY A 209 10.83 -0.09 1.61
C GLY A 209 10.37 1.32 1.93
N GLU A 210 9.40 1.44 2.85
CA GLU A 210 8.82 2.70 3.34
C GLU A 210 8.36 2.52 4.79
N SER A 211 8.36 3.61 5.56
CA SER A 211 7.90 3.64 6.94
C SER A 211 6.93 4.80 7.18
N ILE A 212 5.83 4.54 7.87
CA ILE A 212 4.74 5.48 8.19
C ILE A 212 4.51 5.53 9.71
#